data_AF-A0A376DV18-F1
#
_entry.id   AF-A0A376DV18-F1
#
_cell.length_a   1.000
_cell.length_b   1.000
_cell.length_c   1.000
_cell.angle_alpha   90.00
_cell.angle_beta   90.00
_cell.angle_gamma   90.00
#
_symmetry.space_group_name_H-M   'P 1'
#
loop_
_entity.id
_entity.type
_entity.pdbx_description
1 polymer ?
#
loop_
_entity_poly.entity_id
_entity_poly.type
_entity_poly.pdbx_seq_one_letter_code
_entity_poly.pdbx_strand_id
1 'polypeptide(L)'
;MKSFSCLSPRPGGISHDDYTAKARSFFEAINIKVKGLHEFEDKVEALNNAKGYFTGGGNTFLLVKTLHEEGLMSVLKENVETGKAYLGCSAGSNIGGQNMKTTNDMPIVYPPSFECMGLVPFNLNPHYLDPNPDLKHNGETRETRIREFLTQNDMKVVGLREGNWIRRIGNTITVEGSELTRIFEKDKEPYEIEAGSTL
;
A
#
# COMPACT_ATOMS: atom_id res chain seq x y z
N MET A 1 -19.59 10.23 13.98
CA MET A 1 -18.57 10.83 13.08
C MET A 1 -17.49 9.80 12.82
N LYS A 2 -17.40 9.27 11.59
CA LYS A 2 -16.24 8.50 11.12
C LYS A 2 -15.47 9.43 10.19
N SER A 3 -14.36 10.01 10.66
CA SER A 3 -13.49 10.88 9.85
C SER A 3 -12.34 10.06 9.30
N PHE A 4 -12.15 10.12 7.98
CA PHE A 4 -11.04 9.53 7.26
C PHE A 4 -10.14 10.63 6.69
N SER A 5 -8.82 10.47 6.83
CA SER A 5 -7.84 11.32 6.15
C SER A 5 -7.41 10.68 4.84
N CYS A 6 -7.43 11.44 3.74
CA CYS A 6 -6.99 10.99 2.42
C CYS A 6 -5.54 11.43 2.14
N LEU A 7 -4.66 10.46 1.90
CA LEU A 7 -3.28 10.64 1.42
C LEU A 7 -3.20 10.19 -0.03
N SER A 8 -2.72 11.05 -0.94
CA SER A 8 -2.68 10.73 -2.38
C SER A 8 -1.41 11.22 -3.08
N PRO A 9 -0.66 10.32 -3.73
CA PRO A 9 0.42 10.67 -4.64
C PRO A 9 -0.10 10.89 -6.07
N ARG A 10 -0.89 11.95 -6.28
CA ARG A 10 -1.26 12.56 -7.60
C ARG A 10 -1.12 11.65 -8.85
N PRO A 11 -1.96 10.60 -9.03
CA PRO A 11 -1.90 9.78 -10.24
C PRO A 11 -2.25 10.61 -11.49
N GLY A 12 -1.39 10.59 -12.51
CA GLY A 12 -1.65 11.27 -13.78
C GLY A 12 -1.72 12.80 -13.71
N GLY A 13 -1.20 13.42 -12.64
CA GLY A 13 -1.15 14.88 -12.50
C GLY A 13 -2.43 15.55 -11.99
N ILE A 14 -3.43 14.78 -11.54
CA ILE A 14 -4.65 15.35 -10.93
C ILE A 14 -4.34 16.04 -9.59
N SER A 15 -5.14 17.03 -9.23
CA SER A 15 -4.98 17.77 -7.97
C SER A 15 -5.35 16.91 -6.75
N HIS A 16 -4.85 17.30 -5.57
CA HIS A 16 -5.24 16.65 -4.31
C HIS A 16 -6.74 16.81 -4.01
N ASP A 17 -7.34 17.94 -4.43
CA ASP A 17 -8.76 18.21 -4.27
C ASP A 17 -9.61 17.26 -5.13
N ASP A 18 -9.25 17.07 -6.40
CA ASP A 18 -9.97 16.17 -7.31
C ASP A 18 -9.90 14.72 -6.83
N TYR A 19 -8.73 14.29 -6.34
CA TYR A 19 -8.58 12.95 -5.77
C TYR A 19 -9.44 12.77 -4.52
N THR A 20 -9.41 13.77 -3.63
CA THR A 20 -10.17 13.74 -2.38
C THR A 20 -11.67 13.79 -2.65
N ALA A 21 -12.12 14.52 -3.67
CA ALA A 21 -13.52 14.53 -4.10
C ALA A 21 -14.01 13.15 -4.53
N LYS A 22 -13.21 12.40 -5.32
CA LYS A 22 -13.54 11.02 -5.70
C LYS A 22 -13.65 10.09 -4.49
N ALA A 23 -12.68 10.18 -3.57
CA ALA A 23 -12.72 9.40 -2.34
C ALA A 23 -13.97 9.75 -1.50
N ARG A 24 -14.27 11.05 -1.32
CA ARG A 24 -15.47 11.52 -0.63
C ARG A 24 -16.74 10.91 -1.19
N SER A 25 -16.94 10.99 -2.51
CA SER A 25 -18.16 10.46 -3.14
C SER A 25 -18.34 8.95 -2.89
N PHE A 26 -17.26 8.17 -2.92
CA PHE A 26 -17.32 6.74 -2.62
C PHE A 26 -17.69 6.46 -1.15
N PHE A 27 -17.00 7.11 -0.22
CA PHE A 27 -17.20 6.89 1.22
C PHE A 27 -18.51 7.47 1.76
N GLU A 28 -19.04 8.51 1.12
CA GLU A 28 -20.33 9.09 1.46
C GLU A 28 -21.47 8.08 1.26
N ALA A 29 -21.40 7.24 0.23
CA ALA A 29 -22.36 6.15 0.00
C ALA A 29 -22.45 5.15 1.16
N ILE A 30 -21.42 5.08 2.01
CA ILE A 30 -21.37 4.24 3.22
C ILE A 30 -21.30 5.07 4.51
N ASN A 31 -21.77 6.32 4.46
CA ASN A 31 -21.89 7.24 5.60
C ASN A 31 -20.56 7.54 6.31
N ILE A 32 -19.45 7.57 5.57
CA ILE A 32 -18.12 7.95 6.07
C ILE A 32 -17.76 9.34 5.52
N LYS A 33 -17.35 10.25 6.43
CA LYS A 33 -16.89 11.58 6.04
C LYS A 33 -15.39 11.55 5.79
N VAL A 34 -14.97 12.03 4.62
CA VAL A 34 -13.56 12.10 4.23
C VAL A 34 -13.12 13.56 4.13
N LYS A 35 -11.96 13.86 4.70
CA LYS A 35 -11.28 15.16 4.50
C LYS A 35 -9.84 14.89 4.02
N GLY A 36 -9.39 15.62 3.01
CA GLY A 36 -8.04 15.48 2.50
C GLY A 36 -7.03 15.96 3.54
N LEU A 37 -5.91 15.25 3.70
CA LEU A 37 -4.90 15.66 4.68
C LEU A 37 -4.31 17.03 4.33
N HIS A 38 -4.25 17.36 3.05
CA HIS A 38 -3.76 18.65 2.53
C HIS A 38 -4.67 19.84 2.88
N GLU A 39 -5.88 19.60 3.37
CA GLU A 39 -6.84 20.63 3.81
C GLU A 39 -6.68 21.00 5.30
N PHE A 40 -5.64 20.49 5.96
CA PHE A 40 -5.31 20.80 7.34
C PHE A 40 -4.00 21.56 7.41
N GLU A 41 -3.96 22.61 8.23
CA GLU A 41 -2.73 23.34 8.54
C GLU A 41 -1.78 22.46 9.36
N ASP A 42 -2.30 21.87 10.44
CA ASP A 42 -1.59 20.85 11.23
C ASP A 42 -2.03 19.44 10.82
N LYS A 43 -1.18 18.80 10.00
CA LYS A 43 -1.40 17.44 9.51
C LYS A 43 -1.21 16.39 10.61
N VAL A 44 -0.32 16.63 11.57
CA VAL A 44 -0.06 15.70 12.68
C VAL A 44 -1.28 15.67 13.59
N GLU A 45 -1.81 16.83 13.97
CA GLU A 45 -3.06 16.94 14.73
C GLU A 45 -4.23 16.29 13.96
N ALA A 46 -4.32 16.53 12.65
CA ALA A 46 -5.36 15.92 11.82
C ALA A 46 -5.29 14.39 11.84
N LEU A 47 -4.09 13.80 11.75
CA LEU A 47 -3.91 12.36 11.89
C LEU A 47 -4.31 11.88 13.29
N ASN A 48 -3.88 12.57 14.34
CA ASN A 48 -4.22 12.22 15.73
C ASN A 48 -5.72 12.31 16.05
N ASN A 49 -6.47 13.18 15.36
CA ASN A 49 -7.91 13.34 15.56
C ASN A 49 -8.77 12.47 14.62
N ALA A 50 -8.20 11.96 13.53
CA ALA A 50 -8.91 11.08 12.60
C ALA A 50 -9.34 9.75 13.26
N LYS A 51 -10.44 9.16 12.76
CA LYS A 51 -10.96 7.85 13.21
C LYS A 51 -10.49 6.69 12.33
N GLY A 52 -10.01 7.00 11.14
CA GLY A 52 -9.37 6.06 10.24
C GLY A 52 -8.63 6.78 9.14
N TYR A 53 -7.96 6.01 8.29
CA TYR A 53 -7.10 6.53 7.24
C TYR A 53 -7.39 5.81 5.94
N PHE A 54 -7.40 6.57 4.86
CA PHE A 54 -7.46 6.06 3.51
C PHE A 54 -6.26 6.58 2.73
N THR A 55 -5.47 5.67 2.17
CA THR A 55 -4.39 6.03 1.26
C THR A 55 -4.68 5.45 -0.10
N GLY A 56 -4.85 6.34 -1.07
CA GLY A 56 -5.13 5.99 -2.44
C GLY A 56 -3.90 5.54 -3.22
N GLY A 57 -4.14 5.14 -4.47
CA GLY A 57 -3.09 4.86 -5.44
C GLY A 57 -2.44 6.11 -6.04
N GLY A 58 -1.40 5.88 -6.84
CA GLY A 58 -0.58 6.88 -7.51
C GLY A 58 0.89 6.47 -7.42
N ASN A 59 1.84 7.41 -7.33
CA ASN A 59 3.26 7.04 -7.28
C ASN A 59 3.77 6.82 -5.83
N THR A 60 4.19 5.60 -5.52
CA THR A 60 4.69 5.19 -4.20
C THR A 60 5.92 5.99 -3.75
N PHE A 61 6.86 6.31 -4.66
CA PHE A 61 8.05 7.10 -4.31
C PHE A 61 7.69 8.50 -3.82
N LEU A 62 6.75 9.15 -4.51
CA LEU A 62 6.25 10.46 -4.10
C LEU A 62 5.51 10.39 -2.76
N LEU A 63 4.65 9.38 -2.57
CA LEU A 63 3.93 9.18 -1.30
C LEU A 63 4.88 9.01 -0.12
N VAL A 64 5.85 8.10 -0.25
CA VAL A 64 6.80 7.78 0.81
C VAL A 64 7.71 8.98 1.09
N LYS A 65 8.16 9.70 0.05
CA LYS A 65 8.92 10.95 0.21
C LYS A 65 8.14 11.96 1.03
N THR A 66 6.90 12.27 0.65
CA THR A 66 6.05 13.25 1.35
C THR A 66 5.79 12.83 2.80
N LEU A 67 5.47 11.56 3.04
CA LEU A 67 5.21 11.07 4.39
C LEU A 67 6.44 11.17 5.31
N HIS A 68 7.65 10.94 4.78
CA HIS A 68 8.89 11.09 5.56
C HIS A 68 9.27 12.56 5.76
N GLU A 69 9.22 13.38 4.71
CA GLU A 69 9.59 14.81 4.80
C GLU A 69 8.67 15.58 5.74
N GLU A 70 7.39 15.20 5.83
CA GLU A 70 6.41 15.83 6.74
C GLU A 70 6.35 15.14 8.12
N GLY A 71 7.17 14.11 8.38
CA GLY A 71 7.17 13.38 9.65
C GLY A 71 5.89 12.60 9.92
N LEU A 72 5.09 12.30 8.88
CA LEU A 72 3.78 11.68 8.99
C LEU A 72 3.82 10.15 8.99
N MET A 73 4.88 9.53 8.47
CA MET A 73 4.99 8.06 8.38
C MET A 73 4.88 7.39 9.77
N SER A 74 5.62 7.89 10.75
CA SER A 74 5.61 7.37 12.12
C SER A 74 4.29 7.67 12.84
N VAL A 75 3.76 8.89 12.69
CA VAL A 75 2.47 9.30 13.28
C VAL A 75 1.35 8.41 12.75
N LEU A 76 1.31 8.15 11.44
CA LEU A 76 0.31 7.30 10.83
C LEU A 76 0.42 5.86 11.36
N LYS A 77 1.64 5.31 11.41
CA LYS A 77 1.91 3.98 11.98
C LYS A 77 1.37 3.85 13.41
N GLU A 78 1.79 4.73 14.31
CA GLU A 78 1.42 4.69 15.73
C GLU A 78 -0.10 4.76 15.91
N ASN A 79 -0.76 5.61 15.15
CA ASN A 79 -2.22 5.74 15.17
C ASN A 79 -2.95 4.47 14.73
N VAL A 80 -2.41 3.74 13.74
CA VAL A 80 -2.99 2.47 13.28
C VAL A 80 -2.71 1.36 14.30
N GLU A 81 -1.50 1.29 14.86
CA GLU A 81 -1.12 0.31 15.88
C GLU A 81 -1.92 0.49 17.19
N THR A 82 -2.32 1.72 17.51
CA THR A 82 -3.21 2.02 18.65
C THR A 82 -4.69 1.78 18.37
N GLY A 83 -5.04 1.26 17.18
CA GLY A 83 -6.36 0.69 16.88
C GLY A 83 -7.22 1.48 15.90
N LYS A 84 -6.71 2.54 15.26
CA LYS A 84 -7.44 3.21 14.19
C LYS A 84 -7.38 2.42 12.89
N ALA A 85 -8.49 2.44 12.14
CA ALA A 85 -8.58 1.69 10.90
C ALA A 85 -7.69 2.31 9.80
N TYR A 86 -7.04 1.45 9.01
CA TYR A 86 -6.28 1.83 7.82
C TYR A 86 -6.81 1.07 6.59
N LEU A 87 -7.05 1.80 5.51
CA LEU A 87 -7.33 1.23 4.19
C LEU A 87 -6.36 1.81 3.17
N GLY A 88 -5.50 0.96 2.60
CA GLY A 88 -4.55 1.34 1.57
C GLY A 88 -4.83 0.61 0.25
N CYS A 89 -4.85 1.34 -0.85
CA CYS A 89 -5.01 0.79 -2.21
C CYS A 89 -3.78 1.10 -3.06
N SER A 90 -3.28 0.13 -3.82
CA SER A 90 -2.13 0.31 -4.73
C SER A 90 -0.90 0.85 -3.97
N ALA A 91 -0.41 2.05 -4.27
CA ALA A 91 0.65 2.72 -3.49
C ALA A 91 0.35 2.80 -1.98
N GLY A 92 -0.93 2.97 -1.59
CA GLY A 92 -1.35 2.89 -0.19
C GLY A 92 -1.15 1.50 0.41
N SER A 93 -1.32 0.44 -0.39
CA SER A 93 -1.01 -0.92 0.07
C SER A 93 0.49 -1.10 0.31
N ASN A 94 1.36 -0.56 -0.56
CA ASN A 94 2.81 -0.64 -0.37
C ASN A 94 3.26 -0.09 1.00
N ILE A 95 2.72 1.05 1.44
CA ILE A 95 3.13 1.66 2.72
C ILE A 95 2.61 0.89 3.95
N GLY A 96 1.72 -0.08 3.78
CA GLY A 96 1.34 -1.04 4.82
C GLY A 96 2.40 -2.12 5.07
N GLY A 97 3.28 -2.39 4.10
CA GLY A 97 4.39 -3.34 4.23
C GLY A 97 5.56 -2.79 5.03
N GLN A 98 6.65 -3.58 5.14
CA GLN A 98 7.86 -3.16 5.84
C GLN A 98 8.58 -2.01 5.11
N ASN A 99 8.73 -2.12 3.79
CA ASN A 99 9.29 -1.06 2.96
C ASN A 99 8.71 -1.10 1.53
N MET A 100 8.97 -0.05 0.75
CA MET A 100 8.41 0.11 -0.59
C MET A 100 9.22 -0.55 -1.72
N LYS A 101 10.24 -1.37 -1.41
CA LYS A 101 11.18 -1.93 -2.42
C LYS A 101 10.53 -2.86 -3.44
N THR A 102 9.29 -3.28 -3.20
CA THR A 102 8.49 -4.15 -4.08
C THR A 102 7.36 -3.39 -4.79
N THR A 103 7.42 -2.06 -4.85
CA THR A 103 6.51 -1.28 -5.72
C THR A 103 6.82 -1.52 -7.19
N ASN A 104 5.81 -1.31 -8.04
CA ASN A 104 5.96 -1.34 -9.50
C ASN A 104 6.23 0.04 -10.08
N ASP A 105 6.17 1.07 -9.23
CA ASP A 105 6.24 2.44 -9.67
C ASP A 105 7.65 2.83 -10.09
N MET A 106 7.73 3.71 -11.08
CA MET A 106 8.98 4.31 -11.49
C MET A 106 9.50 5.27 -10.39
N PRO A 107 10.81 5.26 -10.07
CA PRO A 107 11.43 6.15 -9.07
C PRO A 107 11.55 7.59 -9.58
N ILE A 108 10.42 8.30 -9.68
CA ILE A 108 10.37 9.68 -10.20
C ILE A 108 10.91 10.73 -9.22
N VAL A 109 11.06 10.36 -7.94
CA VAL A 109 11.68 11.18 -6.88
C VAL A 109 12.46 10.27 -5.94
N TYR A 110 13.41 10.86 -5.20
CA TYR A 110 14.21 10.15 -4.20
C TYR A 110 13.66 10.43 -2.79
N PRO A 111 13.07 9.45 -2.09
CA PRO A 111 12.59 9.63 -0.72
C PRO A 111 13.75 9.56 0.30
N PRO A 112 13.62 10.19 1.47
CA PRO A 112 14.63 10.09 2.54
C PRO A 112 14.88 8.65 3.04
N SER A 113 13.87 7.78 2.91
CA SER A 113 13.93 6.37 3.28
C SER A 113 12.90 5.56 2.48
N PHE A 114 13.14 4.26 2.30
CA PHE A 114 12.15 3.33 1.76
C PHE A 114 11.30 2.66 2.84
N GLU A 115 11.64 2.84 4.12
CA GLU A 115 10.88 2.27 5.23
C GLU A 115 9.46 2.80 5.25
N CYS A 116 8.52 1.91 5.53
CA CYS A 116 7.08 2.16 5.53
C CYS A 116 6.51 1.95 6.94
N MET A 117 5.18 1.83 7.07
CA MET A 117 4.57 1.67 8.39
C MET A 117 4.87 0.31 9.03
N GLY A 118 5.13 -0.74 8.24
CA GLY A 118 5.37 -2.08 8.77
C GLY A 118 4.15 -2.71 9.46
N LEU A 119 2.95 -2.42 8.95
CA LEU A 119 1.69 -2.98 9.48
C LEU A 119 1.52 -4.47 9.18
N VAL A 120 2.33 -5.05 8.30
CA VAL A 120 2.41 -6.50 8.07
C VAL A 120 3.88 -6.91 7.99
N PRO A 121 4.28 -8.12 8.43
CA PRO A 121 5.68 -8.54 8.54
C PRO A 121 6.28 -8.98 7.19
N PHE A 122 5.82 -8.37 6.10
CA PHE A 122 6.22 -8.67 4.73
C PHE A 122 6.04 -7.44 3.85
N ASN A 123 6.58 -7.52 2.65
CA ASN A 123 6.37 -6.53 1.61
C ASN A 123 5.22 -6.93 0.69
N LEU A 124 4.49 -5.93 0.21
CA LEU A 124 3.40 -6.11 -0.74
C LEU A 124 3.89 -5.79 -2.14
N ASN A 125 3.58 -6.64 -3.12
CA ASN A 125 3.62 -6.30 -4.54
C ASN A 125 2.17 -6.22 -5.05
N PRO A 126 1.51 -5.05 -4.94
CA PRO A 126 0.19 -4.84 -5.54
C PRO A 126 0.27 -4.98 -7.06
N HIS A 127 -0.86 -5.29 -7.71
CA HIS A 127 -0.91 -5.44 -9.16
C HIS A 127 0.14 -6.45 -9.65
N TYR A 128 0.28 -7.58 -8.94
CA TYR A 128 1.11 -8.68 -9.39
C TYR A 128 0.52 -9.22 -10.69
N LEU A 129 1.38 -9.29 -11.72
CA LEU A 129 1.02 -9.79 -13.04
C LEU A 129 1.82 -11.05 -13.31
N ASP A 130 1.11 -12.09 -13.72
CA ASP A 130 1.72 -13.34 -14.15
C ASP A 130 2.55 -13.15 -15.42
N PRO A 131 3.61 -13.97 -15.60
CA PRO A 131 4.34 -14.00 -16.86
C PRO A 131 3.39 -14.39 -17.99
N ASN A 132 3.28 -13.54 -19.02
CA ASN A 132 2.54 -13.87 -20.22
C ASN A 132 3.47 -14.55 -21.23
N PRO A 133 3.29 -15.85 -21.54
CA PRO A 133 4.17 -16.59 -22.43
C PRO A 133 4.12 -16.12 -23.89
N ASP A 134 3.04 -15.43 -24.29
CA ASP A 134 2.84 -14.97 -25.66
C ASP A 134 3.51 -13.61 -25.93
N LEU A 135 3.89 -12.88 -24.87
CA LEU A 135 4.62 -11.61 -25.01
C LEU A 135 6.09 -11.88 -25.32
N LYS A 136 6.49 -11.63 -26.57
CA LYS A 136 7.90 -11.55 -27.00
C LYS A 136 8.58 -10.27 -26.52
N HIS A 137 8.40 -9.90 -25.25
CA HIS A 137 9.15 -8.83 -24.62
C HIS A 137 10.38 -9.41 -23.91
N ASN A 138 11.55 -8.83 -24.17
CA ASN A 138 12.80 -9.24 -23.52
C ASN A 138 12.97 -8.67 -22.09
N GLY A 139 11.94 -8.02 -21.54
CA GLY A 139 11.99 -7.47 -20.19
C GLY A 139 11.74 -8.54 -19.13
N GLU A 140 12.26 -8.32 -17.92
CA GLU A 140 12.06 -9.24 -16.80
C GLU A 140 10.59 -9.30 -16.37
N THR A 141 10.10 -10.52 -16.15
CA THR A 141 8.77 -10.77 -15.58
C THR A 141 8.70 -10.24 -14.15
N ARG A 142 7.48 -10.08 -13.60
CA ARG A 142 7.34 -9.66 -12.21
C ARG A 142 7.97 -10.65 -11.24
N GLU A 143 7.77 -11.95 -11.48
CA GLU A 143 8.40 -13.01 -10.69
C GLU A 143 9.93 -12.89 -10.71
N THR A 144 10.54 -12.69 -11.88
CA THR A 144 12.00 -12.50 -12.01
C THR A 144 12.50 -11.34 -11.14
N ARG A 145 11.84 -10.18 -11.20
CA ARG A 145 12.21 -9.00 -10.39
C ARG A 145 12.11 -9.24 -8.88
N ILE A 146 11.07 -9.96 -8.44
CA ILE A 146 10.91 -10.31 -7.03
C ILE A 146 11.98 -11.31 -6.58
N ARG A 147 12.35 -12.26 -7.43
CA ARG A 147 13.46 -13.20 -7.14
C ARG A 147 14.81 -12.48 -7.07
N GLU A 148 15.05 -11.51 -7.95
CA GLU A 148 16.23 -10.63 -7.87
C GLU A 148 16.27 -9.87 -6.54
N PHE A 149 15.14 -9.27 -6.13
CA PHE A 149 15.01 -8.64 -4.81
C PHE A 149 15.38 -9.60 -3.67
N LEU A 150 14.91 -10.85 -3.72
CA LEU A 150 15.19 -11.88 -2.71
C LEU A 150 16.65 -12.38 -2.70
N THR A 151 17.43 -12.13 -3.75
CA THR A 151 18.88 -12.39 -3.72
C THR A 151 19.62 -11.42 -2.81
N GLN A 152 19.05 -10.23 -2.59
CA GLN A 152 19.64 -9.14 -1.81
C GLN A 152 18.90 -8.86 -0.49
N ASN A 153 17.71 -9.45 -0.29
CA ASN A 153 16.85 -9.19 0.86
C ASN A 153 16.15 -10.49 1.30
N ASP A 154 15.91 -10.64 2.61
CA ASP A 154 15.24 -11.83 3.16
C ASP A 154 13.73 -11.62 3.39
N MET A 155 13.20 -10.46 2.97
CA MET A 155 11.83 -10.04 3.25
C MET A 155 10.84 -10.82 2.38
N LYS A 156 9.91 -11.55 3.01
CA LYS A 156 8.76 -12.20 2.32
C LYS A 156 8.02 -11.16 1.46
N VAL A 157 7.67 -11.54 0.23
CA VAL A 157 6.87 -10.71 -0.69
C VAL A 157 5.56 -11.39 -0.99
N VAL A 158 4.46 -10.66 -0.84
CA VAL A 158 3.11 -11.12 -1.17
C VAL A 158 2.65 -10.41 -2.44
N GLY A 159 2.57 -11.18 -3.53
CA GLY A 159 2.09 -10.73 -4.83
C GLY A 159 0.56 -10.77 -4.89
N LEU A 160 -0.06 -9.58 -4.85
CA LEU A 160 -1.51 -9.43 -4.91
C LEU A 160 -1.96 -9.17 -6.34
N ARG A 161 -2.73 -10.10 -6.89
CA ARG A 161 -3.47 -9.90 -8.14
C ARG A 161 -4.60 -8.89 -7.92
N GLU A 162 -5.07 -8.29 -9.01
CA GLU A 162 -6.25 -7.41 -8.95
C GLU A 162 -7.44 -8.15 -8.35
N GLY A 163 -8.18 -7.49 -7.45
CA GLY A 163 -9.30 -8.09 -6.73
C GLY A 163 -8.92 -8.78 -5.41
N ASN A 164 -7.64 -8.99 -5.12
CA ASN A 164 -7.18 -9.50 -3.82
C ASN A 164 -6.78 -8.39 -2.86
N TRP A 165 -6.88 -8.66 -1.55
CA TRP A 165 -6.43 -7.76 -0.50
C TRP A 165 -5.88 -8.53 0.71
N ILE A 166 -5.10 -7.82 1.53
CA ILE A 166 -4.70 -8.31 2.86
C ILE A 166 -5.61 -7.69 3.91
N ARG A 167 -6.14 -8.55 4.77
CA ARG A 167 -6.92 -8.12 5.94
C ARG A 167 -6.17 -8.46 7.21
N ARG A 168 -5.86 -7.45 8.00
CA ARG A 168 -5.29 -7.59 9.35
C ARG A 168 -6.32 -7.17 10.40
N ILE A 169 -6.61 -8.04 11.35
CA ILE A 169 -7.40 -7.73 12.54
C ILE A 169 -6.60 -8.23 13.76
N GLY A 170 -6.11 -7.29 14.56
CA GLY A 170 -5.17 -7.60 15.64
C GLY A 170 -3.92 -8.29 15.10
N ASN A 171 -3.69 -9.53 15.55
CA ASN A 171 -2.54 -10.35 15.12
C ASN A 171 -2.87 -11.31 13.96
N THR A 172 -4.13 -11.40 13.55
CA THR A 172 -4.55 -12.27 12.45
C THR A 172 -4.42 -11.53 11.13
N ILE A 173 -3.62 -12.08 10.22
CA ILE A 173 -3.42 -11.56 8.87
C ILE A 173 -3.92 -12.61 7.89
N THR A 174 -4.82 -12.22 6.99
CA THR A 174 -5.44 -13.11 6.01
C THR A 174 -5.31 -12.54 4.61
N VAL A 175 -5.17 -13.45 3.64
CA VAL A 175 -5.40 -13.15 2.23
C VAL A 175 -6.88 -13.27 1.95
N GLU A 176 -7.42 -12.32 1.20
CA GLU A 176 -8.82 -12.29 0.79
C GLU A 176 -8.90 -11.90 -0.68
N GLY A 177 -10.00 -12.24 -1.36
CA GLY A 177 -10.19 -11.94 -2.77
C GLY A 177 -10.78 -13.09 -3.57
N SER A 178 -10.78 -12.93 -4.90
CA SER A 178 -11.27 -13.93 -5.85
C SER A 178 -10.18 -14.77 -6.48
N GLU A 179 -8.94 -14.27 -6.52
CA GLU A 179 -7.81 -14.93 -7.16
C GLU A 179 -6.92 -15.64 -6.14
N LEU A 180 -6.08 -16.55 -6.61
CA LEU A 180 -4.97 -17.05 -5.78
C LEU A 180 -3.97 -15.92 -5.51
N THR A 181 -3.30 -15.97 -4.36
CA THR A 181 -2.23 -15.02 -4.01
C THR A 181 -0.88 -15.70 -4.09
N ARG A 182 0.07 -15.06 -4.79
CA ARG A 182 1.41 -15.59 -5.03
C ARG A 182 2.36 -15.16 -3.91
N ILE A 183 3.05 -16.12 -3.31
CA ILE A 183 3.97 -15.89 -2.19
C ILE A 183 5.41 -16.16 -2.63
N PHE A 184 6.29 -15.25 -2.25
CA PHE A 184 7.72 -15.34 -2.50
C PHE A 184 8.49 -15.27 -1.18
N GLU A 185 9.34 -16.26 -0.97
CA GLU A 185 10.27 -16.33 0.15
C GLU A 185 11.65 -16.67 -0.38
N LYS A 186 12.69 -16.19 0.31
CA LYS A 186 14.06 -16.48 -0.06
C LYS A 186 14.32 -17.99 -0.02
N ASP A 187 15.07 -18.47 -1.01
CA ASP A 187 15.47 -19.87 -1.16
C ASP A 187 14.30 -20.87 -1.26
N LYS A 188 13.10 -20.40 -1.65
CA LYS A 188 11.93 -21.24 -1.92
C LYS A 188 11.36 -20.98 -3.31
N GLU A 189 10.81 -22.02 -3.91
CA GLU A 189 10.00 -21.86 -5.12
C GLU A 189 8.72 -21.08 -4.77
N PRO A 190 8.31 -20.10 -5.59
CA PRO A 190 7.10 -19.34 -5.30
C PRO A 190 5.87 -20.25 -5.36
N TYR A 191 4.96 -20.06 -4.41
CA TYR A 191 3.76 -20.89 -4.25
C TYR A 191 2.51 -20.02 -4.13
N GLU A 192 1.34 -20.64 -4.20
CA GLU A 192 0.06 -19.95 -4.17
C GLU A 192 -0.76 -20.35 -2.96
N ILE A 193 -1.56 -19.41 -2.46
CA ILE A 193 -2.51 -19.62 -1.38
C ILE A 193 -3.88 -19.08 -1.74
N GLU A 194 -4.92 -19.73 -1.23
CA GLU A 194 -6.32 -19.37 -1.45
C GLU A 194 -6.76 -18.22 -0.53
N ALA A 195 -7.82 -17.52 -0.93
CA ALA A 195 -8.51 -16.58 -0.05
C ALA A 195 -8.99 -17.28 1.25
N GLY A 196 -8.93 -16.57 2.36
CA GLY A 196 -9.13 -17.11 3.71
C GLY A 196 -7.87 -17.69 4.37
N SER A 197 -6.78 -17.89 3.63
CA SER A 197 -5.51 -18.37 4.19
C SER A 197 -4.89 -17.34 5.14
N THR A 198 -4.31 -17.81 6.25
CA THR A 198 -3.55 -16.97 7.20
C THR A 198 -2.09 -16.85 6.77
N LEU A 199 -1.48 -15.67 7.00
CA LEU A 199 -0.11 -15.30 6.60
C LEU A 199 0.88 -15.10 7.76
#